data_AF-A0A819ZK99-F1
#
_entry.id   AF-A0A819ZK99-F1
#
_cell.length_a   1.000
_cell.length_b   1.000
_cell.length_c   1.000
_cell.angle_alpha   90.00
_cell.angle_beta   90.00
_cell.angle_gamma   90.00
#
_symmetry.space_group_name_H-M   'P 1'
#
loop_
_entity.id
_entity.type
_entity.pdbx_description
1 polymer ?
#
loop_
_entity_poly.entity_id
_entity_poly.type
_entity_poly.pdbx_seq_one_letter_code
_entity_poly.pdbx_strand_id
1 'polypeptide(L)'
;MSDNKISSYSSINELSRISSLISLSILRNPIYGLNQFENETAKQMIIARLPNLTYLNRVLISHDERRGAEIDYLQRYSQDYFDNKLDFINEHRQYQRLINKYGEP
;
A
#
# COMPACT_ATOMS: atom_id res chain seq x y z
N MET A 1 -0.77 -20.61 -2.34
CA MET A 1 -0.90 -20.44 -0.88
C MET A 1 -1.73 -19.19 -0.66
N SER A 2 -3.04 -19.32 -0.35
CA SER A 2 -4.01 -18.21 -0.39
C SER A 2 -4.69 -17.93 0.96
N ASP A 3 -4.03 -18.28 2.07
CA ASP A 3 -4.56 -18.14 3.44
C ASP A 3 -3.59 -17.36 4.34
N ASN A 4 -3.01 -16.27 3.82
CA ASN A 4 -2.38 -15.30 4.70
C ASN A 4 -3.51 -14.49 5.32
N LYS A 5 -3.80 -14.66 6.61
CA LYS A 5 -4.77 -13.87 7.39
C LYS A 5 -4.28 -12.42 7.52
N ILE A 6 -4.25 -11.69 6.42
CA ILE A 6 -3.89 -10.28 6.37
C ILE A 6 -5.09 -9.51 6.90
N SER A 7 -5.17 -9.40 8.23
CA SER A 7 -6.17 -8.63 8.96
C SER A 7 -5.68 -7.22 9.31
N SER A 8 -4.41 -6.91 9.03
CA SER A 8 -3.80 -5.63 9.43
C SER A 8 -2.76 -5.13 8.42
N TYR A 9 -2.67 -3.82 8.28
CA TYR A 9 -1.68 -3.14 7.43
C TYR A 9 -0.23 -3.43 7.82
N SER A 10 0.03 -3.89 9.05
CA SER A 10 1.35 -4.35 9.49
C SER A 10 1.86 -5.54 8.67
N SER A 11 0.99 -6.49 8.28
CA SER A 11 1.39 -7.62 7.43
C SER A 11 1.76 -7.16 6.02
N ILE A 12 1.09 -6.13 5.50
CA ILE A 12 1.45 -5.49 4.22
C ILE A 12 2.81 -4.80 4.33
N ASN A 13 3.10 -4.20 5.49
CA ASN A 13 4.41 -3.59 5.74
C ASN A 13 5.52 -4.65 5.73
N GLU A 14 5.32 -5.81 6.35
CA GLU A 14 6.29 -6.91 6.29
C GLU A 14 6.47 -7.44 4.86
N LEU A 15 5.38 -7.55 4.08
CA LEU A 15 5.45 -7.92 2.67
C LEU A 15 6.23 -6.90 1.83
N SER A 16 6.19 -5.61 2.18
CA SER A 16 6.96 -4.57 1.50
C SER A 16 8.48 -4.75 1.65
N ARG A 17 8.92 -5.44 2.71
CA ARG A 17 10.33 -5.80 2.92
C ARG A 17 10.81 -6.82 1.89
N ILE A 18 9.90 -7.60 1.31
CA ILE A 18 10.18 -8.62 0.30
C ILE A 18 10.23 -7.95 -1.07
N SER A 19 11.42 -7.58 -1.52
CA SER A 19 11.61 -6.90 -2.81
C SER A 19 11.22 -7.76 -4.02
N SER A 20 11.16 -9.09 -3.87
CA SER A 20 10.79 -10.05 -4.92
C SER A 20 9.28 -10.31 -5.05
N LEU A 21 8.44 -9.65 -4.24
CA LEU A 21 7.00 -9.86 -4.26
C LEU A 21 6.35 -9.15 -5.46
N ILE A 22 6.04 -9.93 -6.51
CA ILE A 22 5.44 -9.43 -7.75
C ILE A 22 3.93 -9.66 -7.80
N SER A 23 3.43 -10.71 -7.16
CA SER A 23 2.02 -11.07 -7.14
C SER A 23 1.54 -11.38 -5.74
N LEU A 24 0.44 -10.75 -5.32
CA LEU A 24 -0.21 -10.97 -4.04
C LEU A 24 -1.68 -11.34 -4.29
N SER A 25 -2.13 -12.43 -3.67
CA SER A 25 -3.53 -12.82 -3.70
C SER A 25 -4.07 -12.80 -2.28
N ILE A 26 -4.95 -11.85 -2.01
CA ILE A 26 -5.67 -11.70 -0.74
C ILE A 26 -7.19 -11.84 -0.92
N LEU A 27 -7.64 -12.38 -2.06
CA LEU A 27 -9.04 -12.78 -2.29
C LEU A 27 -9.55 -13.55 -1.07
N ARG A 28 -10.55 -12.99 -0.36
CA ARG A 28 -11.14 -13.47 0.92
C ARG A 28 -10.41 -13.09 2.22
N ASN A 29 -9.61 -12.03 2.24
CA ASN A 29 -9.07 -11.49 3.49
C ASN A 29 -9.99 -10.46 4.15
N PRO A 30 -10.06 -10.42 5.50
CA PRO A 30 -10.89 -9.49 6.25
C PRO A 30 -10.44 -8.02 6.12
N ILE A 31 -9.32 -7.73 5.45
CA ILE A 31 -8.94 -6.37 5.04
C ILE A 31 -9.91 -5.78 4.02
N TYR A 32 -10.59 -6.63 3.27
CA TYR A 32 -11.68 -6.23 2.41
C TYR A 32 -12.90 -5.97 3.27
N GLY A 33 -13.26 -4.69 3.38
CA GLY A 33 -14.45 -4.28 4.10
C GLY A 33 -15.72 -4.89 3.49
N LEU A 34 -16.83 -4.73 4.21
CA LEU A 34 -18.13 -5.23 3.75
C LEU A 34 -18.62 -4.48 2.50
N ASN A 35 -18.14 -3.24 2.31
CA ASN A 35 -18.55 -2.37 1.22
C ASN A 35 -17.48 -2.27 0.12
N GLN A 36 -17.94 -2.05 -1.12
CA GLN A 36 -17.06 -1.93 -2.29
C GLN A 36 -16.07 -0.75 -2.17
N PHE A 37 -16.46 0.34 -1.52
CA PHE A 37 -15.58 1.48 -1.27
C PHE A 37 -14.37 1.15 -0.36
N GLU A 38 -14.63 0.39 0.71
CA GLU A 38 -13.56 -0.07 1.62
C GLU A 38 -12.63 -1.05 0.91
N ASN A 39 -13.18 -1.87 0.01
CA ASN A 39 -12.39 -2.77 -0.81
C ASN A 39 -11.41 -2.00 -1.71
N GLU A 40 -11.89 -0.97 -2.41
CA GLU A 40 -11.05 -0.14 -3.28
C GLU A 40 -10.00 0.62 -2.48
N THR A 41 -10.38 1.20 -1.34
CA THR A 41 -9.44 1.90 -0.44
C THR A 41 -8.34 0.95 0.06
N ALA A 42 -8.71 -0.26 0.48
CA ALA A 42 -7.74 -1.27 0.91
C ALA A 42 -6.78 -1.66 -0.23
N LYS A 43 -7.30 -1.87 -1.46
CA LYS A 43 -6.45 -2.14 -2.63
C LYS A 43 -5.46 -1.01 -2.87
N GLN A 44 -5.92 0.24 -2.88
CA GLN A 44 -5.06 1.40 -3.09
C GLN A 44 -3.96 1.48 -2.01
N MET A 45 -4.31 1.32 -0.74
CA MET A 45 -3.32 1.30 0.35
C MET A 45 -2.29 0.17 0.19
N ILE A 46 -2.70 -1.02 -0.27
CA ILE A 46 -1.78 -2.13 -0.54
C ILE A 46 -0.83 -1.78 -1.69
N ILE A 47 -1.38 -1.25 -2.78
CA ILE A 47 -0.62 -0.91 -3.99
C ILE A 47 0.41 0.18 -3.68
N ALA A 48 0.03 1.22 -2.93
CA ALA A 48 0.92 2.30 -2.53
C ALA A 48 2.05 1.81 -1.60
N ARG A 49 1.76 0.86 -0.71
CA ARG A 49 2.76 0.27 0.20
C ARG A 49 3.67 -0.76 -0.48
N LEU A 50 3.26 -1.36 -1.60
CA LEU A 50 4.00 -2.42 -2.31
C LEU A 50 4.38 -1.99 -3.73
N PRO A 51 5.49 -1.25 -3.92
CA PRO A 51 5.84 -0.67 -5.23
C PRO A 51 6.22 -1.71 -6.29
N ASN A 52 6.61 -2.92 -5.89
CA ASN A 52 6.98 -3.99 -6.82
C ASN A 52 5.78 -4.90 -7.18
N LEU A 53 4.61 -4.68 -6.57
CA LEU A 53 3.44 -5.53 -6.73
C LEU A 53 2.75 -5.30 -8.07
N THR A 54 2.94 -6.20 -9.03
CA THR A 54 2.34 -6.08 -10.38
C THR A 54 0.95 -6.70 -10.45
N TYR A 55 0.70 -7.75 -9.66
CA TYR A 55 -0.58 -8.45 -9.65
C TYR A 55 -1.19 -8.46 -8.25
N LEU A 56 -2.38 -7.90 -8.11
CA LEU A 56 -3.18 -7.99 -6.89
C LEU A 56 -4.42 -8.83 -7.19
N ASN A 57 -4.65 -9.91 -6.44
CA ASN A 57 -5.79 -10.81 -6.63
C ASN A 57 -5.91 -11.39 -8.05
N ARG A 58 -4.75 -11.65 -8.69
CA ARG A 58 -4.67 -12.07 -10.10
C ARG A 58 -5.16 -11.01 -11.10
N VAL A 59 -5.38 -9.78 -10.65
CA VAL A 59 -5.66 -8.61 -11.48
C VAL A 59 -4.36 -7.83 -11.65
N LEU A 60 -4.06 -7.45 -12.89
CA LEU A 60 -2.90 -6.61 -13.19
C LEU A 60 -3.19 -5.19 -12.69
N ILE A 61 -2.29 -4.64 -11.88
CA ILE A 61 -2.39 -3.27 -11.41
C ILE A 61 -1.93 -2.35 -12.53
N SER A 62 -2.84 -1.50 -12.99
CA SER A 62 -2.54 -0.48 -13.99
C SER A 62 -1.63 0.60 -13.41
N HIS A 63 -0.78 1.18 -14.25
CA HIS A 63 0.14 2.22 -13.82
C HIS A 63 -0.60 3.48 -13.30
N ASP A 64 -1.75 3.81 -13.88
CA ASP A 64 -2.64 4.88 -13.41
C ASP A 64 -3.24 4.58 -12.03
N GLU A 65 -3.73 3.36 -11.82
CA GLU A 65 -4.32 2.94 -10.54
C GLU A 65 -3.28 2.99 -9.42
N ARG A 66 -2.04 2.54 -9.71
CA ARG A 66 -0.92 2.68 -8.81
C ARG A 66 -0.57 4.14 -8.54
N ARG A 67 -0.48 4.97 -9.58
CA ARG A 67 -0.14 6.38 -9.41
C ARG A 67 -1.17 7.10 -8.55
N GLY A 68 -2.46 6.87 -8.80
CA GLY A 68 -3.54 7.41 -8.00
C GLY A 68 -3.45 6.95 -6.54
N ALA A 69 -3.22 5.66 -6.31
CA ALA A 69 -3.06 5.10 -4.97
C ALA A 69 -1.83 5.68 -4.23
N GLU A 70 -0.70 5.82 -4.91
CA GLU A 70 0.53 6.41 -4.36
C GLU A 70 0.31 7.88 -3.95
N ILE A 71 -0.40 8.67 -4.77
CA ILE A 71 -0.73 10.07 -4.49
C ILE A 71 -1.75 10.17 -3.33
N ASP A 72 -2.80 9.35 -3.33
CA ASP A 72 -3.79 9.33 -2.25
C ASP A 72 -3.13 8.97 -0.91
N TYR A 73 -2.23 8.00 -0.92
CA TYR A 73 -1.45 7.61 0.26
C TYR A 73 -0.56 8.76 0.75
N LEU A 74 0.13 9.49 -0.15
CA LEU A 74 0.90 10.68 0.19
C LEU A 74 0.02 11.79 0.78
N GLN A 75 -1.15 12.07 0.20
CA GLN A 75 -2.04 13.09 0.77
C GLN A 75 -2.57 12.67 2.13
N ARG A 76 -2.97 11.40 2.28
CA ARG A 76 -3.60 10.88 3.50
C ARG A 76 -2.66 10.90 4.70
N TYR A 77 -1.40 10.59 4.49
CA TYR A 77 -0.39 10.58 5.57
C TYR A 77 0.49 11.83 5.56
N SER A 78 0.17 12.84 4.74
CA SER A 78 0.93 14.10 4.70
C SER A 78 0.92 14.78 6.08
N GLN A 79 -0.24 14.83 6.74
CA GLN A 79 -0.39 15.40 8.06
C GLN A 79 0.44 14.65 9.11
N ASP A 80 0.33 13.32 9.19
CA ASP A 80 1.14 12.49 10.09
C ASP A 80 2.64 12.65 9.84
N TYR A 81 3.05 12.76 8.57
CA TYR A 81 4.44 13.01 8.20
C TYR A 81 4.93 14.39 8.63
N PHE A 82 4.10 15.43 8.56
CA PHE A 82 4.47 16.75 9.05
C PHE A 82 4.55 16.80 10.58
N ASP A 83 3.67 16.05 11.28
CA ASP A 83 3.61 16.02 12.73
C ASP A 83 4.77 15.21 13.35
N ASN A 84 5.08 14.02 12.79
CA ASN A 84 6.13 13.13 13.31
C ASN A 84 7.03 12.53 12.20
N LYS A 85 7.66 13.40 11.41
CA LYS A 85 8.50 13.04 10.26
C LYS A 85 9.51 11.93 10.52
N LEU A 86 10.25 11.98 11.63
CA LEU A 86 11.36 11.06 11.91
C LEU A 86 10.89 9.64 12.24
N ASP A 87 9.91 9.50 13.13
CA ASP A 87 9.33 8.19 13.49
C ASP A 87 8.54 7.60 12.31
N PHE A 88 7.80 8.46 11.60
CA PHE A 88 7.02 8.05 10.44
C PHE A 88 7.89 7.53 9.29
N ILE A 89 9.01 8.19 8.98
CA ILE A 89 9.95 7.71 7.94
C ILE A 89 10.57 6.36 8.34
N ASN A 90 10.82 6.14 9.63
CA ASN A 90 11.36 4.87 10.11
C ASN A 90 10.36 3.71 9.95
N GLU A 91 9.07 3.94 10.24
CA GLU A 91 8.03 2.93 10.03
C GLU A 91 7.62 2.76 8.57
N HIS A 92 7.65 3.84 7.80
CA HIS A 92 7.16 3.93 6.42
C HIS A 92 8.28 4.30 5.44
N ARG A 93 9.30 3.45 5.30
CA ARG A 93 10.38 3.62 4.30
C ARG A 93 9.87 3.88 2.88
N GLN A 94 8.70 3.33 2.55
CA GLN A 94 8.09 3.51 1.24
C GLN A 94 7.55 4.92 1.04
N TYR A 95 7.13 5.59 2.11
CA TYR A 95 6.69 6.98 2.04
C TYR A 95 7.80 7.91 1.59
N GLN A 96 9.01 7.75 2.14
CA GLN A 96 10.18 8.51 1.70
C GLN A 96 10.51 8.24 0.22
N ARG A 97 10.33 7.00 -0.24
CA ARG A 97 10.52 6.62 -1.64
C ARG A 97 9.45 7.24 -2.56
N LEU A 98 8.21 7.37 -2.09
CA LEU A 98 7.12 8.03 -2.80
C LEU A 98 7.32 9.55 -2.87
N ILE A 99 7.73 10.20 -1.78
CA ILE A 99 8.11 11.62 -1.76
C ILE A 99 9.25 11.88 -2.75
N ASN A 100 10.31 11.06 -2.74
CA ASN A 100 11.40 11.21 -3.70
C ASN A 100 10.97 11.04 -5.16
N LYS A 101 9.90 10.25 -5.41
CA LYS A 101 9.39 9.96 -6.75
C LYS A 101 8.42 11.04 -7.25
N TYR A 102 7.56 11.58 -6.37
CA TYR A 102 6.47 12.49 -6.74
C TYR A 102 6.66 13.94 -6.26
N GLY A 103 7.61 14.19 -5.36
CA GLY A 103 7.79 15.46 -4.67
C GLY A 103 7.24 15.44 -3.24
N GLU A 104 7.67 16.40 -2.42
CA GLU A 104 6.99 16.69 -1.16
C GLU A 104 5.57 17.19 -1.46
N PRO A 105 4.54 16.67 -0.76
CA PRO A 105 3.14 17.08 -0.97
C PRO A 105 2.88 18.55 -0.62
#